data_AF-A0A2D5IT64-F1
#
_entry.id   AF-A0A2D5IT64-F1
#
_cell.length_a   1.000
_cell.length_b   1.000
_cell.length_c   1.000
_cell.angle_alpha   90.00
_cell.angle_beta   90.00
_cell.angle_gamma   90.00
#
_symmetry.space_group_name_H-M   'P 1'
#
loop_
_entity.id
_entity.type
_entity.pdbx_description
1 polymer ?
#
loop_
_entity_poly.entity_id
_entity_poly.type
_entity_poly.pdbx_seq_one_letter_code
_entity_poly.pdbx_strand_id
1 'polypeptide(L)'
;MTFSIFLLLTMVAAIGVARLLRGLGLPGARIIGGLVVGIILGPVVLGRIAPNDWIRIVMGGQMERARIQEVERDHAAWRFAAATVPLSPEDFAAEAVRHRAELGPLEARLQAVETTHSRPWTVLSILLAAGAAACGRASRRPLEPTPNREDSVAAGSWAALFPALATWAVFALTGRDAFGPEAMFTAAAVGIAAWSIESRDRRLAGDASAFLERASSTAIWIACGIAAIAAWKSGTGWGVAGVCALPMFIPIVRQPGFRRGFRRLRDEALLPSLAAVCVLRSEFLLDVPWGLTLVLIVIAGDGRWFGWYAGLRLSNAPAASPLRASLSITDVAGPQLAVAATATALGVIGPGVGFALVIAAAAVDLTSPLRRHIARSVERPGDEDISV
;
A
#
# COMPACT_ATOMS: atom_id res chain seq x y z
N MET A 1 17.43 3.02 23.47
CA MET A 1 16.53 3.68 22.50
C MET A 1 15.16 3.04 22.61
N THR A 2 14.08 3.81 22.85
CA THR A 2 12.71 3.27 22.89
C THR A 2 12.14 3.11 21.47
N PHE A 3 11.14 2.24 21.30
CA PHE A 3 10.53 1.99 19.98
C PHE A 3 9.98 3.28 19.35
N SER A 4 9.38 4.17 20.14
CA SER A 4 8.89 5.47 19.65
C SER A 4 10.01 6.39 19.12
N ILE A 5 11.17 6.42 19.79
CA ILE A 5 12.33 7.20 19.32
C ILE A 5 12.84 6.61 18.00
N PHE A 6 12.86 5.28 17.87
CA PHE A 6 13.25 4.61 16.63
C PHE A 6 12.31 4.93 15.46
N LEU A 7 11.00 4.93 15.71
CA LEU A 7 10.01 5.32 14.70
C LEU A 7 10.18 6.79 14.28
N LEU A 8 10.40 7.70 15.23
CA LEU A 8 10.68 9.10 14.93
C LEU A 8 11.94 9.25 14.06
N LEU A 9 13.03 8.56 14.42
CA LEU A 9 14.27 8.58 13.66
C LEU A 9 14.06 8.03 12.24
N THR A 10 13.28 6.96 12.10
CA THR A 10 12.89 6.38 10.80
C THR A 10 12.16 7.41 9.95
N MET A 11 11.21 8.16 10.52
CA MET A 11 10.52 9.23 9.81
C MET A 11 11.46 10.35 9.38
N VAL A 12 12.29 10.86 10.31
CA VAL A 12 13.23 11.95 10.00
C VAL A 12 14.22 11.54 8.90
N ALA A 13 14.74 10.31 8.96
CA ALA A 13 15.60 9.76 7.93
C ALA A 13 14.88 9.64 6.58
N ALA A 14 13.65 9.11 6.56
CA ALA A 14 12.84 8.96 5.35
C ALA A 14 12.57 10.32 4.68
N ILE A 15 12.28 11.35 5.48
CA ILE A 15 12.08 12.73 5.00
C ILE A 15 13.38 13.30 4.44
N GLY A 16 14.50 13.10 5.14
CA GLY A 16 15.82 13.53 4.70
C GLY A 16 16.22 12.93 3.35
N VAL A 17 16.10 11.61 3.22
CA VAL A 17 16.41 10.88 1.98
C VAL A 17 15.46 11.30 0.85
N ALA A 18 14.15 11.41 1.10
CA ALA A 18 13.20 11.87 0.08
C ALA A 18 13.51 13.29 -0.41
N ARG A 19 13.94 14.19 0.48
CA ARG A 19 14.39 15.54 0.10
C ARG A 19 15.68 15.51 -0.71
N LEU A 20 16.63 14.67 -0.35
CA LEU A 20 17.88 14.49 -1.09
C LEU A 20 17.59 14.00 -2.53
N LEU A 21 16.82 12.92 -2.68
CA LEU A 21 16.43 12.38 -3.99
C LEU A 21 15.70 13.42 -4.85
N ARG A 22 14.83 14.22 -4.23
CA ARG A 22 14.14 15.32 -4.91
C ARG A 22 15.10 16.43 -5.35
N GLY A 23 16.08 16.77 -4.52
CA GLY A 23 17.15 17.72 -4.86
C GLY A 23 17.99 17.27 -6.05
N LEU A 24 18.15 15.96 -6.23
CA LEU A 24 18.80 15.34 -7.39
C LEU A 24 17.90 15.22 -8.63
N GLY A 25 16.64 15.66 -8.55
CA GLY A 25 15.68 15.58 -9.65
C GLY A 25 15.16 14.17 -9.94
N LEU A 26 15.38 13.20 -9.03
CA LEU A 26 14.95 11.82 -9.25
C LEU A 26 13.43 11.68 -9.12
N PRO A 27 12.75 11.04 -10.10
CA PRO A 27 11.33 10.74 -9.99
C PRO A 27 11.07 9.69 -8.90
N GLY A 28 9.84 9.64 -8.38
CA GLY A 28 9.49 8.68 -7.33
C GLY A 28 9.98 9.04 -5.92
N ALA A 29 10.65 10.19 -5.73
CA ALA A 29 11.33 10.55 -4.49
C ALA A 29 10.43 10.51 -3.23
N ARG A 30 9.12 10.71 -3.37
CA ARG A 30 8.17 10.72 -2.24
C ARG A 30 7.85 9.33 -1.67
N ILE A 31 8.08 8.24 -2.41
CA ILE A 31 7.89 6.87 -1.91
C ILE A 31 9.22 6.14 -1.82
N ILE A 32 10.07 6.26 -2.85
CA ILE A 32 11.37 5.57 -2.90
C ILE A 32 12.26 5.96 -1.73
N GLY A 33 12.29 7.25 -1.35
CA GLY A 33 13.10 7.69 -0.21
C GLY A 33 12.72 7.01 1.10
N GLY A 34 11.41 6.81 1.32
CA GLY A 34 10.92 6.05 2.46
C GLY A 34 11.22 4.56 2.37
N LEU A 35 10.98 3.96 1.20
CA LEU A 35 11.25 2.54 0.95
C LEU A 35 12.73 2.19 1.23
N VAL A 36 13.68 3.00 0.76
CA VAL A 36 15.11 2.82 1.00
C VAL A 36 15.42 2.85 2.50
N VAL A 37 14.90 3.84 3.23
CA VAL A 37 15.13 3.95 4.67
C VAL A 37 14.51 2.77 5.43
N GLY A 38 13.30 2.36 5.06
CA GLY A 38 12.65 1.20 5.68
C GLY A 38 13.40 -0.11 5.42
N ILE A 39 14.03 -0.29 4.25
CA ILE A 39 14.90 -1.44 3.97
C ILE A 39 16.18 -1.41 4.83
N ILE A 40 16.83 -0.23 4.93
CA ILE A 40 18.07 -0.06 5.70
C ILE A 40 17.82 -0.25 7.21
N LEU A 41 16.73 0.30 7.74
CA LEU A 41 16.37 0.18 9.15
C LEU A 41 15.55 -1.09 9.46
N GLY A 42 15.15 -1.83 8.43
CA GLY A 42 14.39 -3.06 8.51
C GLY A 42 15.25 -4.29 8.82
N PRO A 43 14.65 -5.49 8.77
CA PRO A 43 15.32 -6.72 9.17
C PRO A 43 16.52 -7.07 8.27
N VAL A 44 16.50 -6.67 7.00
CA VAL A 44 17.51 -7.10 6.02
C VAL A 44 18.87 -6.44 6.23
N VAL A 45 18.91 -5.21 6.72
CA VAL A 45 20.18 -4.51 6.96
C VAL A 45 20.40 -4.38 8.45
N LEU A 46 19.59 -3.58 9.16
CA LEU A 46 19.76 -3.40 10.60
C LEU A 46 19.52 -4.71 11.37
N GLY A 47 18.52 -5.50 11.00
CA GLY A 47 18.28 -6.80 11.64
C GLY A 47 19.40 -7.83 11.42
N ARG A 48 20.23 -7.68 10.39
CA ARG A 48 21.41 -8.52 10.18
C ARG A 48 22.66 -7.99 10.88
N ILE A 49 22.85 -6.68 10.90
CA ILE A 49 24.02 -6.04 11.53
C ILE A 49 23.90 -6.08 13.05
N ALA A 50 22.70 -5.88 13.59
CA ALA A 50 22.43 -5.81 15.03
C ALA A 50 21.12 -6.57 15.37
N PRO A 51 21.08 -7.91 15.24
CA PRO A 51 19.85 -8.70 15.38
C PRO A 51 19.18 -8.55 16.74
N ASN A 52 19.97 -8.60 17.83
CA ASN A 52 19.44 -8.49 19.19
C ASN A 52 18.79 -7.12 19.44
N ASP A 53 19.44 -6.04 19.00
CA ASP A 53 18.90 -4.69 19.17
C ASP A 53 17.67 -4.48 18.29
N TRP A 54 17.68 -4.98 17.05
CA TRP A 54 16.55 -4.88 16.14
C TRP A 54 15.33 -5.65 16.67
N ILE A 55 15.50 -6.91 17.10
CA ILE A 55 14.40 -7.70 17.67
C ILE A 55 13.84 -6.98 18.90
N ARG A 56 14.71 -6.56 19.83
CA ARG A 56 14.29 -5.87 21.05
C ARG A 56 13.52 -4.59 20.77
N ILE A 57 13.95 -3.80 19.79
CA ILE A 57 13.38 -2.48 19.50
C ILE A 57 12.13 -2.60 18.62
N VAL A 58 12.16 -3.43 17.57
CA VAL A 58 11.16 -3.43 16.49
C VAL A 58 10.11 -4.53 16.66
N MET A 59 10.52 -5.75 17.00
CA MET A 59 9.60 -6.89 17.11
C MET A 59 9.03 -7.03 18.52
N GLY A 60 9.86 -6.80 19.54
CA GLY A 60 9.55 -7.14 20.93
C GLY A 60 9.70 -8.64 21.20
N GLY A 61 9.27 -9.09 22.38
CA GLY A 61 9.15 -10.52 22.67
C GLY A 61 10.47 -11.29 22.73
N GLN A 62 11.60 -10.61 23.00
CA GLN A 62 12.93 -11.24 22.94
C GLN A 62 13.06 -12.41 23.92
N MET A 63 12.52 -12.28 25.13
CA MET A 63 12.57 -13.34 26.14
C MET A 63 11.71 -14.54 25.74
N GLU A 64 10.52 -14.28 25.21
CA GLU A 64 9.56 -15.29 24.77
C GLU A 64 10.12 -16.08 23.58
N ARG A 65 10.73 -15.39 22.61
CA ARG A 65 11.44 -16.02 21.48
C ARG A 65 12.61 -16.88 21.94
N ALA A 66 13.41 -16.39 22.90
CA ALA A 66 14.51 -17.16 23.46
C ALA A 66 14.00 -18.44 24.15
N ARG A 67 12.87 -18.35 24.87
CA ARG A 67 12.27 -19.50 25.55
C ARG A 67 11.67 -20.52 24.58
N ILE A 68 11.02 -20.07 23.50
CA ILE A 68 10.55 -20.95 22.43
C ILE A 68 11.73 -21.66 21.78
N GLN A 69 12.79 -20.93 21.44
CA GLN A 69 14.01 -21.53 20.86
C GLN A 69 14.67 -22.55 21.79
N GLU A 70 14.64 -22.34 23.10
CA GLU A 70 15.14 -23.30 24.08
C GLU A 70 14.33 -24.61 24.04
N VAL A 71 13.00 -24.51 24.09
CA VAL A 71 12.09 -25.68 24.01
C VAL A 71 12.21 -26.40 22.66
N GLU A 72 12.36 -25.67 21.56
CA GLU A 72 12.58 -26.25 20.23
C GLU A 72 13.94 -26.96 20.12
N ARG A 73 14.99 -26.40 20.74
CA ARG A 73 16.32 -27.04 20.79
C ARG A 73 16.30 -28.29 21.64
N ASP A 74 15.62 -28.26 22.79
CA ASP A 74 15.47 -29.42 23.68
C ASP A 74 14.72 -30.54 22.96
N HIS A 75 13.64 -30.22 22.25
CA HIS A 75 12.92 -31.20 21.44
C HIS A 75 13.74 -31.71 20.25
N ALA A 76 14.53 -30.85 19.59
CA ALA A 76 15.44 -31.29 18.53
C ALA A 76 16.53 -32.24 19.07
N ALA A 77 17.09 -31.95 20.25
CA ALA A 77 18.06 -32.81 20.93
C ALA A 77 17.43 -34.14 21.36
N TRP A 78 16.21 -34.11 21.90
CA TRP A 78 15.44 -35.31 22.21
C TRP A 78 15.21 -36.17 20.95
N ARG A 79 14.77 -35.57 19.84
CA ARG A 79 14.56 -36.30 18.57
C ARG A 79 15.85 -36.94 18.06
N PHE A 80 16.98 -36.26 18.21
CA PHE A 80 18.28 -36.79 17.83
C PHE A 80 18.68 -37.99 18.70
N ALA A 81 18.48 -37.91 20.02
CA ALA A 81 18.72 -39.03 20.93
C ALA A 81 17.76 -40.21 20.66
N ALA A 82 16.48 -39.92 20.45
CA ALA A 82 15.43 -40.87 20.08
C ALA A 82 15.74 -41.63 18.78
N ALA A 83 16.48 -41.03 17.85
CA ALA A 83 16.91 -41.73 16.62
C ALA A 83 17.97 -42.82 16.88
N THR A 84 18.64 -42.80 18.03
CA THR A 84 19.69 -43.76 18.39
C THR A 84 19.21 -44.91 19.27
N VAL A 85 17.97 -44.82 19.79
CA VAL A 85 17.36 -45.82 20.68
C VAL A 85 16.02 -46.27 20.07
N PRO A 86 15.72 -47.58 19.99
CA PRO A 86 14.43 -48.04 19.47
C PRO A 86 13.31 -47.69 20.46
N LEU A 87 12.65 -46.55 20.22
CA LEU A 87 11.45 -46.12 20.94
C LEU A 87 10.19 -46.62 20.23
N SER A 88 9.13 -46.84 21.01
CA SER A 88 7.84 -47.23 20.44
C SER A 88 7.15 -46.03 19.76
N PRO A 89 6.25 -46.26 18.79
CA PRO A 89 5.45 -45.19 18.19
C PRO A 89 4.60 -44.42 19.21
N GLU A 90 4.20 -45.07 20.31
CA GLU A 90 3.43 -44.45 21.39
C GLU A 90 4.26 -43.41 22.16
N ASP A 91 5.55 -43.69 22.40
CA ASP A 91 6.47 -42.77 23.06
C ASP A 91 6.71 -41.50 22.21
N PHE A 92 6.83 -41.66 20.89
CA PHE A 92 6.93 -40.54 19.95
C PHE A 92 5.68 -39.67 19.95
N ALA A 93 4.49 -40.28 19.97
CA ALA A 93 3.22 -39.55 20.03
C ALA A 93 3.07 -38.81 21.37
N ALA A 94 3.41 -39.45 22.49
CA ALA A 94 3.38 -38.84 23.81
C ALA A 94 4.31 -37.62 23.91
N GLU A 95 5.52 -37.72 23.35
CA GLU A 95 6.46 -36.59 23.30
C GLU A 95 5.94 -35.44 22.44
N ALA A 96 5.39 -35.73 21.26
CA ALA A 96 4.83 -34.69 20.38
C ALA A 96 3.69 -33.93 21.07
N VAL A 97 2.85 -34.63 21.83
CA VAL A 97 1.79 -34.02 22.64
C VAL A 97 2.38 -33.16 23.76
N ARG A 98 3.38 -33.67 24.50
CA ARG A 98 4.06 -32.89 25.55
C ARG A 98 4.70 -31.61 24.99
N HIS A 99 5.44 -31.74 23.90
CA HIS A 99 6.07 -30.61 23.23
C HIS A 99 5.04 -29.56 22.76
N ARG A 100 3.92 -30.00 22.18
CA ARG A 100 2.82 -29.09 21.78
C ARG A 100 2.18 -28.40 22.98
N ALA A 101 2.01 -29.12 24.09
CA ALA A 101 1.45 -28.59 25.33
C ALA A 101 2.37 -27.54 25.99
N GLU A 102 3.69 -27.68 25.84
CA GLU A 102 4.67 -26.71 26.32
C GLU A 102 4.83 -25.50 25.38
N LEU A 103 4.83 -25.71 24.07
CA LEU A 103 4.97 -24.64 23.07
C LEU A 103 3.74 -23.74 22.97
N GLY A 104 2.53 -24.30 22.97
CA GLY A 104 1.29 -23.55 22.72
C GLY A 104 1.11 -22.31 23.64
N PRO A 105 1.30 -22.45 24.98
CA PRO A 105 1.26 -21.30 25.89
C PRO A 105 2.35 -20.26 25.64
N LEU A 106 3.55 -20.68 25.20
CA LEU A 106 4.66 -19.77 24.89
C LEU A 106 4.38 -18.98 23.60
N GLU A 107 3.88 -19.65 22.55
CA GLU A 107 3.45 -19.02 21.30
C GLU A 107 2.33 -18.00 21.55
N ALA A 108 1.34 -18.35 22.37
CA ALA A 108 0.25 -17.44 22.72
C ALA A 108 0.74 -16.21 23.51
N ARG A 109 1.69 -16.40 24.44
CA ARG A 109 2.34 -15.30 25.17
C ARG A 109 3.15 -14.40 24.23
N LEU A 110 3.93 -14.98 23.32
CA LEU A 110 4.68 -14.23 22.33
C LEU A 110 3.73 -13.37 21.48
N GLN A 111 2.62 -13.93 20.99
CA GLN A 111 1.63 -13.20 20.22
C GLN A 111 1.02 -12.03 21.02
N ALA A 112 0.72 -12.21 22.31
CA ALA A 112 0.22 -11.14 23.18
C ALA A 112 1.25 -10.00 23.38
N VAL A 113 2.53 -10.35 23.52
CA VAL A 113 3.62 -9.37 23.66
C VAL A 113 3.84 -8.63 22.35
N GLU A 114 3.91 -9.34 21.23
CA GLU A 114 4.12 -8.75 19.90
C GLU A 114 2.99 -7.81 19.50
N THR A 115 1.73 -8.19 19.77
CA THR A 115 0.58 -7.33 19.52
C THR A 115 0.60 -6.07 20.37
N THR A 116 1.05 -6.16 21.63
CA THR A 116 1.18 -4.98 22.50
C THR A 116 2.33 -4.08 22.03
N HIS A 117 3.47 -4.67 21.68
CA HIS A 117 4.67 -3.97 21.21
C HIS A 117 4.47 -3.31 19.84
N SER A 118 3.66 -3.91 18.96
CA SER A 118 3.36 -3.35 17.63
C SER A 118 2.38 -2.19 17.65
N ARG A 119 1.57 -2.01 18.71
CA ARG A 119 0.53 -0.96 18.78
C ARG A 119 1.02 0.44 18.40
N PRO A 120 2.15 0.96 18.92
CA PRO A 120 2.62 2.30 18.54
C PRO A 120 2.90 2.43 17.03
N TRP A 121 3.44 1.37 16.43
CA TRP A 121 3.69 1.31 14.98
C TRP A 121 2.40 1.22 14.18
N THR A 122 1.44 0.41 14.63
CA THR A 122 0.11 0.32 13.99
C THR A 122 -0.61 1.67 14.02
N VAL A 123 -0.67 2.30 15.19
CA VAL A 123 -1.29 3.63 15.37
C VAL A 123 -0.59 4.68 14.52
N LEU A 124 0.75 4.72 14.52
CA LEU A 124 1.50 5.66 13.71
C LEU A 124 1.24 5.46 12.21
N SER A 125 1.21 4.22 11.73
CA SER A 125 0.94 3.90 10.32
C SER A 125 -0.44 4.38 9.90
N ILE A 126 -1.46 4.15 10.73
CA ILE A 126 -2.83 4.62 10.49
C ILE A 126 -2.89 6.15 10.49
N LEU A 127 -2.25 6.81 11.45
CA LEU A 127 -2.23 8.28 11.52
C LEU A 127 -1.52 8.92 10.32
N LEU A 128 -0.41 8.34 9.87
CA LEU A 128 0.30 8.79 8.67
C LEU A 128 -0.55 8.58 7.41
N ALA A 129 -1.22 7.43 7.28
CA ALA A 129 -2.12 7.13 6.17
C ALA A 129 -3.33 8.07 6.14
N ALA A 130 -3.99 8.26 7.29
CA ALA A 130 -5.10 9.20 7.45
C ALA A 130 -4.67 10.65 7.18
N GLY A 131 -3.51 11.06 7.71
CA GLY A 131 -2.94 12.37 7.44
C GLY A 131 -2.64 12.59 5.96
N ALA A 132 -2.09 11.58 5.27
CA ALA A 132 -1.80 11.66 3.83
C ALA A 132 -3.09 11.78 3.01
N ALA A 133 -4.12 10.98 3.36
CA ALA A 133 -5.44 11.04 2.75
C ALA A 133 -6.12 12.41 2.97
N ALA A 134 -6.03 12.93 4.20
CA ALA A 134 -6.53 14.26 4.57
C ALA A 134 -5.87 15.37 3.76
N CYS A 135 -4.53 15.37 3.73
CA CYS A 135 -3.76 16.33 2.96
C CYS A 135 -4.02 16.21 1.45
N GLY A 136 -4.19 14.98 0.95
CA GLY A 136 -4.59 14.70 -0.43
C GLY A 136 -5.90 15.40 -0.78
N ARG A 137 -6.93 15.19 0.03
CA ARG A 137 -8.23 15.85 -0.14
C ARG A 137 -8.15 17.37 0.00
N ALA A 138 -7.49 17.87 1.03
CA ALA A 138 -7.36 19.29 1.30
C ALA A 138 -6.61 20.02 0.17
N SER A 139 -5.71 19.34 -0.55
CA SER A 139 -4.96 19.89 -1.68
C SER A 139 -5.73 19.90 -3.01
N ARG A 140 -6.92 19.27 -3.06
CA ARG A 140 -7.79 19.21 -4.25
C ARG A 140 -8.36 20.60 -4.57
N ARG A 141 -8.59 20.89 -5.86
CA ARG A 141 -9.32 22.11 -6.24
C ARG A 141 -10.83 21.88 -6.09
N PRO A 142 -11.62 22.94 -5.88
CA PRO A 142 -13.09 22.83 -5.97
C PRO A 142 -13.51 22.18 -7.28
N LEU A 143 -14.51 21.30 -7.20
CA LEU A 143 -15.10 20.66 -8.37
C LEU A 143 -15.86 21.69 -9.19
N GLU A 144 -15.60 21.72 -10.48
CA GLU A 144 -16.41 22.45 -11.46
C GLU A 144 -17.66 21.63 -11.82
N PRO A 145 -18.79 22.28 -12.17
CA PRO A 145 -19.99 21.57 -12.59
C PRO A 145 -19.73 20.76 -13.87
N THR A 146 -20.12 19.49 -13.85
CA THR A 146 -19.98 18.57 -15.00
C THR A 146 -21.36 18.23 -15.57
N PRO A 147 -21.58 18.33 -16.88
CA PRO A 147 -22.89 18.08 -17.49
C PRO A 147 -23.37 16.62 -17.39
N ASN A 148 -22.47 15.62 -17.43
CA ASN A 148 -22.87 14.19 -17.39
C ASN A 148 -22.40 13.48 -16.12
N ARG A 149 -23.30 13.35 -15.14
CA ARG A 149 -23.03 12.67 -13.86
C ARG A 149 -22.92 11.15 -14.01
N GLU A 150 -23.82 10.53 -14.76
CA GLU A 150 -23.91 9.06 -14.89
C GLU A 150 -22.69 8.47 -15.60
N ASP A 151 -22.28 9.08 -16.71
CA ASP A 151 -21.07 8.70 -17.46
C ASP A 151 -19.80 8.72 -16.61
N SER A 152 -19.70 9.69 -15.68
CA SER A 152 -18.56 9.80 -14.76
C SER A 152 -18.55 8.69 -13.70
N VAL A 153 -19.74 8.20 -13.30
CA VAL A 153 -19.87 7.05 -12.41
C VAL A 153 -19.40 5.80 -13.15
N ALA A 154 -19.88 5.56 -14.37
CA ALA A 154 -19.45 4.41 -15.17
C ALA A 154 -17.93 4.39 -15.41
N ALA A 155 -17.33 5.53 -15.76
CA ALA A 155 -15.89 5.63 -15.95
C ALA A 155 -15.10 5.34 -14.66
N GLY A 156 -15.58 5.85 -13.53
CA GLY A 156 -14.99 5.58 -12.21
C GLY A 156 -15.13 4.11 -11.79
N SER A 157 -16.24 3.46 -12.15
CA SER A 157 -16.45 2.04 -11.90
C SER A 157 -15.46 1.17 -12.64
N TRP A 158 -15.24 1.41 -13.94
CA TRP A 158 -14.22 0.69 -14.70
C TRP A 158 -12.82 0.92 -14.17
N ALA A 159 -12.49 2.16 -13.79
CA ALA A 159 -11.19 2.50 -13.24
C ALA A 159 -10.85 1.76 -11.94
N ALA A 160 -11.84 1.46 -11.09
CA ALA A 160 -11.64 0.70 -9.85
C ALA A 160 -11.79 -0.81 -10.04
N LEU A 161 -12.82 -1.25 -10.77
CA LEU A 161 -13.17 -2.67 -10.89
C LEU A 161 -12.18 -3.43 -11.76
N PHE A 162 -11.64 -2.83 -12.83
CA PHE A 162 -10.71 -3.53 -13.70
C PHE A 162 -9.43 -4.00 -12.96
N PRO A 163 -8.67 -3.13 -12.26
CA PRO A 163 -7.54 -3.59 -11.45
C PRO A 163 -7.94 -4.50 -10.29
N ALA A 164 -9.11 -4.31 -9.69
CA ALA A 164 -9.61 -5.19 -8.61
C ALA A 164 -9.88 -6.62 -9.12
N LEU A 165 -10.58 -6.75 -10.25
CA LEU A 165 -10.87 -8.03 -10.90
C LEU A 165 -9.59 -8.74 -11.35
N ALA A 166 -8.63 -8.00 -11.92
CA ALA A 166 -7.32 -8.55 -12.27
C ALA A 166 -6.57 -9.07 -11.03
N THR A 167 -6.67 -8.36 -9.90
CA THR A 167 -6.08 -8.80 -8.63
C THR A 167 -6.72 -10.11 -8.14
N TRP A 168 -8.04 -10.21 -8.15
CA TRP A 168 -8.76 -11.43 -7.76
C TRP A 168 -8.44 -12.60 -8.68
N ALA A 169 -8.36 -12.37 -10.00
CA ALA A 169 -7.98 -13.39 -10.96
C ALA A 169 -6.58 -13.95 -10.65
N VAL A 170 -5.61 -13.09 -10.30
CA VAL A 170 -4.26 -13.54 -9.96
C VAL A 170 -4.22 -14.32 -8.65
N PHE A 171 -4.99 -13.91 -7.64
CA PHE A 171 -5.13 -14.68 -6.40
C PHE A 171 -5.72 -16.07 -6.68
N ALA A 172 -6.77 -16.15 -7.51
CA ALA A 172 -7.35 -17.44 -7.93
C ALA A 172 -6.32 -18.32 -8.66
N LEU A 173 -5.59 -17.75 -9.63
CA LEU A 173 -4.59 -18.47 -10.42
C LEU A 173 -3.38 -18.94 -9.60
N THR A 174 -3.10 -18.30 -8.47
CA THR A 174 -2.00 -18.67 -7.56
C THR A 174 -2.46 -19.57 -6.41
N GLY A 175 -3.69 -20.10 -6.47
CA GLY A 175 -4.24 -21.00 -5.46
C GLY A 175 -4.59 -20.32 -4.13
N ARG A 176 -4.68 -18.99 -4.08
CA ARG A 176 -5.08 -18.22 -2.91
C ARG A 176 -6.59 -17.96 -2.94
N ASP A 177 -7.19 -17.68 -1.78
CA ASP A 177 -8.61 -17.28 -1.70
C ASP A 177 -8.81 -15.91 -2.38
N ALA A 178 -9.32 -15.92 -3.61
CA ALA A 178 -9.55 -14.74 -4.44
C ALA A 178 -10.56 -13.75 -3.83
N PHE A 179 -11.47 -14.24 -2.99
CA PHE A 179 -12.46 -13.42 -2.29
C PHE A 179 -12.19 -13.35 -0.78
N GLY A 180 -11.00 -13.78 -0.35
CA GLY A 180 -10.54 -13.68 1.02
C GLY A 180 -10.27 -12.23 1.42
N PRO A 181 -10.26 -11.90 2.73
CA PRO A 181 -9.99 -10.53 3.18
C PRO A 181 -8.68 -9.96 2.64
N GLU A 182 -7.60 -10.76 2.59
CA GLU A 182 -6.30 -10.34 2.04
C GLU A 182 -6.42 -9.91 0.57
N ALA A 183 -7.07 -10.72 -0.26
CA ALA A 183 -7.28 -10.45 -1.68
C ALA A 183 -8.14 -9.19 -1.89
N MET A 184 -9.18 -9.01 -1.08
CA MET A 184 -10.07 -7.85 -1.17
C MET A 184 -9.37 -6.55 -0.74
N PHE A 185 -8.59 -6.56 0.35
CA PHE A 185 -7.78 -5.39 0.73
C PHE A 185 -6.69 -5.08 -0.30
N THR A 186 -6.07 -6.10 -0.88
CA THR A 186 -5.12 -5.94 -1.99
C THR A 186 -5.81 -5.31 -3.20
N ALA A 187 -6.97 -5.82 -3.60
CA ALA A 187 -7.76 -5.29 -4.70
C ALA A 187 -8.20 -3.83 -4.45
N ALA A 188 -8.61 -3.50 -3.21
CA ALA A 188 -8.92 -2.12 -2.83
C ALA A 188 -7.70 -1.20 -2.95
N ALA A 189 -6.50 -1.66 -2.53
CA ALA A 189 -5.26 -0.89 -2.63
C ALA A 189 -4.85 -0.64 -4.09
N VAL A 190 -5.06 -1.61 -4.98
CA VAL A 190 -4.73 -1.48 -6.41
C VAL A 190 -5.84 -0.75 -7.19
N GLY A 191 -7.09 -0.80 -6.73
CA GLY A 191 -8.25 -0.14 -7.37
C GLY A 191 -8.53 1.30 -6.90
N ILE A 192 -7.97 1.75 -5.78
CA ILE A 192 -8.24 3.09 -5.24
C ILE A 192 -7.70 4.20 -6.16
N ALA A 193 -8.53 5.17 -6.53
CA ALA A 193 -8.11 6.29 -7.38
C ALA A 193 -7.35 7.40 -6.62
N ALA A 194 -6.83 8.36 -7.37
CA ALA A 194 -6.11 9.52 -6.87
C ALA A 194 -7.02 10.39 -5.96
N TRP A 195 -6.52 10.81 -4.80
CA TRP A 195 -7.26 11.74 -3.92
C TRP A 195 -7.41 13.13 -4.53
N SER A 196 -6.49 13.50 -5.41
CA SER A 196 -6.51 14.76 -6.16
C SER A 196 -5.78 14.60 -7.49
N ILE A 197 -6.24 15.31 -8.52
CA ILE A 197 -5.53 15.36 -9.79
C ILE A 197 -4.54 16.53 -9.76
N GLU A 198 -3.27 16.23 -10.05
CA GLU A 198 -2.21 17.24 -10.15
C GLU A 198 -2.51 18.31 -11.20
N SER A 199 -1.97 19.51 -11.00
CA SER A 199 -2.19 20.62 -11.95
C SER A 199 -1.60 20.34 -13.33
N ARG A 200 -0.54 19.52 -13.41
CA ARG A 200 0.06 19.08 -14.69
C ARG A 200 -0.86 18.10 -15.40
N ASP A 201 -1.37 17.12 -14.67
CA ASP A 201 -2.29 16.09 -15.17
C ASP A 201 -3.61 16.71 -15.66
N ARG A 202 -4.14 17.72 -14.97
CA ARG A 202 -5.31 18.49 -15.44
C ARG A 202 -5.09 19.17 -16.79
N ARG A 203 -3.90 19.75 -17.02
CA ARG A 203 -3.58 20.39 -18.30
C ARG A 203 -3.52 19.38 -19.44
N LEU A 204 -3.16 18.13 -19.13
CA LEU A 204 -3.16 17.04 -20.11
C LEU A 204 -4.58 16.53 -20.38
N ALA A 205 -5.40 16.44 -19.34
CA ALA A 205 -6.81 16.03 -19.42
C ALA A 205 -7.73 17.08 -20.08
N GLY A 206 -7.38 18.36 -20.02
CA GLY A 206 -8.19 19.44 -20.59
C GLY A 206 -9.58 19.49 -19.97
N ASP A 207 -10.59 19.55 -20.84
CA ASP A 207 -12.01 19.66 -20.46
C ASP A 207 -12.53 18.44 -19.71
N ALA A 208 -11.87 17.28 -19.85
CA ALA A 208 -12.19 16.07 -19.10
C ALA A 208 -11.80 16.14 -17.61
N SER A 209 -11.07 17.17 -17.17
CA SER A 209 -10.53 17.20 -15.81
C SER A 209 -11.59 17.16 -14.70
N ALA A 210 -12.70 17.89 -14.85
CA ALA A 210 -13.81 17.86 -13.89
C ALA A 210 -14.55 16.51 -13.90
N PHE A 211 -14.71 15.91 -15.08
CA PHE A 211 -15.28 14.57 -15.24
C PHE A 211 -14.41 13.51 -14.54
N LEU A 212 -13.11 13.52 -14.78
CA LEU A 212 -12.14 12.60 -14.16
C LEU A 212 -12.08 12.75 -12.64
N GLU A 213 -12.21 13.97 -12.15
CA GLU A 213 -12.27 14.26 -10.72
C GLU A 213 -13.50 13.62 -10.05
N ARG A 214 -14.65 13.61 -10.73
CA ARG A 214 -15.87 12.95 -10.24
C ARG A 214 -15.75 11.43 -10.36
N ALA A 215 -15.26 10.92 -11.49
CA ALA A 215 -14.98 9.50 -11.68
C ALA A 215 -14.00 8.94 -10.63
N SER A 216 -12.97 9.72 -10.26
CA SER A 216 -12.03 9.35 -9.20
C SER A 216 -12.75 9.20 -7.85
N SER A 217 -13.71 10.07 -7.54
CA SER A 217 -14.52 9.93 -6.33
C SER A 217 -15.35 8.64 -6.32
N THR A 218 -15.94 8.24 -7.46
CA THR A 218 -16.64 6.95 -7.59
C THR A 218 -15.68 5.77 -7.38
N ALA A 219 -14.50 5.80 -7.99
CA ALA A 219 -13.50 4.76 -7.81
C ALA A 219 -13.05 4.61 -6.34
N ILE A 220 -12.90 5.73 -5.61
CA ILE A 220 -12.59 5.69 -4.17
C ILE A 220 -13.77 5.09 -3.38
N TRP A 221 -15.02 5.40 -3.73
CA TRP A 221 -16.20 4.78 -3.11
C TRP A 221 -16.23 3.27 -3.31
N ILE A 222 -15.91 2.79 -4.51
CA ILE A 222 -15.87 1.36 -4.81
C ILE A 222 -14.75 0.68 -4.02
N ALA A 223 -13.54 1.26 -4.00
CA ALA A 223 -12.44 0.74 -3.19
C ALA A 223 -12.80 0.71 -1.68
N CYS A 224 -13.50 1.73 -1.19
CA CYS A 224 -14.04 1.77 0.17
C CYS A 224 -15.07 0.66 0.42
N GLY A 225 -15.98 0.42 -0.52
CA GLY A 225 -16.97 -0.66 -0.44
C GLY A 225 -16.31 -2.04 -0.38
N ILE A 226 -15.32 -2.28 -1.25
CA ILE A 226 -14.53 -3.53 -1.23
C ILE A 226 -13.83 -3.70 0.13
N ALA A 227 -13.18 -2.65 0.64
CA ALA A 227 -12.50 -2.68 1.93
C ALA A 227 -13.48 -2.89 3.10
N ALA A 228 -14.69 -2.32 3.05
CA ALA A 228 -15.73 -2.51 4.07
C ALA A 228 -16.26 -3.94 4.08
N ILE A 229 -16.48 -4.55 2.91
CA ILE A 229 -16.88 -5.96 2.81
C ILE A 229 -15.77 -6.88 3.35
N ALA A 230 -14.51 -6.59 3.01
CA ALA A 230 -13.36 -7.33 3.53
C ALA A 230 -13.24 -7.23 5.06
N ALA A 231 -13.46 -6.02 5.60
CA ALA A 231 -13.44 -5.77 7.03
C ALA A 231 -14.56 -6.51 7.77
N TRP A 232 -15.76 -6.50 7.20
CA TRP A 232 -16.90 -7.25 7.71
C TRP A 232 -16.62 -8.76 7.71
N LYS A 233 -16.10 -9.32 6.60
CA LYS A 233 -15.77 -10.75 6.49
C LYS A 233 -14.68 -11.21 7.46
N SER A 234 -13.69 -10.36 7.74
CA SER A 234 -12.57 -10.67 8.65
C SER A 234 -12.84 -10.32 10.11
N GLY A 235 -13.91 -9.60 10.42
CA GLY A 235 -14.17 -9.04 11.76
C GLY A 235 -13.17 -7.95 12.19
N THR A 236 -12.22 -7.56 11.34
CA THR A 236 -11.12 -6.62 11.62
C THR A 236 -10.89 -5.71 10.41
N GLY A 237 -9.86 -4.84 10.39
CA GLY A 237 -9.54 -4.07 9.19
C GLY A 237 -10.40 -2.83 8.88
N TRP A 238 -11.36 -2.47 9.74
CA TRP A 238 -12.21 -1.27 9.56
C TRP A 238 -11.44 0.04 9.36
N GLY A 239 -10.22 0.13 9.91
CA GLY A 239 -9.34 1.27 9.68
C GLY A 239 -8.97 1.46 8.21
N VAL A 240 -8.86 0.39 7.42
CA VAL A 240 -8.59 0.47 5.98
C VAL A 240 -9.76 1.14 5.25
N ALA A 241 -10.98 0.69 5.52
CA ALA A 241 -12.19 1.32 4.97
C ALA A 241 -12.29 2.79 5.39
N GLY A 242 -11.97 3.10 6.66
CA GLY A 242 -11.88 4.46 7.17
C GLY A 242 -10.90 5.34 6.37
N VAL A 243 -9.68 4.86 6.11
CA VAL A 243 -8.67 5.58 5.31
C VAL A 243 -9.13 5.78 3.87
N CYS A 244 -9.82 4.81 3.26
CA CYS A 244 -10.43 4.96 1.94
C CYS A 244 -11.53 6.03 1.93
N ALA A 245 -12.37 6.07 2.97
CA ALA A 245 -13.52 6.97 3.07
C ALA A 245 -13.14 8.41 3.48
N LEU A 246 -12.05 8.57 4.23
CA LEU A 246 -11.63 9.82 4.85
C LEU A 246 -11.54 11.02 3.88
N PRO A 247 -11.02 10.90 2.64
CA PRO A 247 -11.06 11.97 1.65
C PRO A 247 -12.47 12.48 1.31
N MET A 248 -13.53 11.72 1.58
CA MET A 248 -14.89 12.12 1.22
C MET A 248 -15.49 13.08 2.24
N PHE A 249 -15.10 12.96 3.50
CA PHE A 249 -15.63 13.75 4.61
C PHE A 249 -14.82 15.01 4.92
N ILE A 250 -13.62 15.13 4.37
CA ILE A 250 -12.75 16.28 4.61
C ILE A 250 -13.13 17.44 3.69
N PRO A 251 -13.37 18.64 4.26
CA PRO A 251 -13.74 19.81 3.47
C PRO A 251 -12.58 20.24 2.55
N ILE A 252 -12.93 20.73 1.37
CA ILE A 252 -11.95 21.27 0.42
C ILE A 252 -11.47 22.63 0.90
N VAL A 253 -10.15 22.79 1.02
CA VAL A 253 -9.55 24.07 1.32
C VAL A 253 -9.56 24.95 0.09
N ARG A 254 -10.30 26.07 0.15
CA ARG A 254 -10.46 26.99 -1.00
C ARG A 254 -9.20 27.84 -1.24
N GLN A 255 -8.44 28.14 -0.19
CA GLN A 255 -7.27 29.03 -0.27
C GLN A 255 -6.05 28.36 -0.95
N PRO A 256 -5.43 29.00 -1.97
CA PRO A 256 -4.33 28.41 -2.72
C PRO A 256 -3.04 28.18 -1.92
N GLY A 257 -2.71 29.06 -0.97
CA GLY A 257 -1.51 28.93 -0.12
C GLY A 257 -1.54 27.65 0.72
N PHE A 258 -2.64 27.44 1.44
CA PHE A 258 -2.85 26.24 2.26
C PHE A 258 -2.85 24.95 1.43
N ARG A 259 -3.44 24.95 0.22
CA ARG A 259 -3.40 23.79 -0.68
C ARG A 259 -1.98 23.36 -1.04
N ARG A 260 -1.09 24.32 -1.30
CA ARG A 260 0.34 24.04 -1.54
C ARG A 260 1.01 23.49 -0.28
N GLY A 261 0.67 24.04 0.89
CA GLY A 261 1.14 23.54 2.19
C GLY A 261 0.78 22.08 2.44
N PHE A 262 -0.50 21.72 2.32
CA PHE A 262 -0.96 20.33 2.47
C PHE A 262 -0.32 19.39 1.47
N ARG A 263 -0.16 19.82 0.21
CA ARG A 263 0.54 19.01 -0.79
C ARG A 263 2.00 18.76 -0.41
N ARG A 264 2.73 19.80 0.03
CA ARG A 264 4.11 19.63 0.51
C ARG A 264 4.16 18.72 1.73
N LEU A 265 3.28 18.89 2.70
CA LEU A 265 3.23 18.01 3.88
C LEU A 265 3.02 16.55 3.48
N ARG A 266 2.07 16.29 2.56
CA ARG A 266 1.81 14.95 2.01
C ARG A 266 3.05 14.36 1.32
N ASP A 267 3.59 15.08 0.33
CA ASP A 267 4.61 14.55 -0.59
C ASP A 267 6.03 14.60 0.00
N GLU A 268 6.31 15.50 0.95
CA GLU A 268 7.63 15.64 1.57
C GLU A 268 7.77 14.94 2.92
N ALA A 269 6.68 14.78 3.67
CA ALA A 269 6.74 14.24 5.03
C ALA A 269 5.97 12.93 5.18
N LEU A 270 4.67 12.94 4.87
CA LEU A 270 3.77 11.85 5.23
C LEU A 270 4.01 10.60 4.38
N LEU A 271 4.08 10.72 3.04
CA LEU A 271 4.27 9.58 2.16
C LEU A 271 5.65 8.89 2.33
N PRO A 272 6.78 9.62 2.43
CA PRO A 272 8.06 8.99 2.72
C PRO A 272 8.06 8.26 4.07
N SER A 273 7.52 8.91 5.11
CA SER A 273 7.42 8.32 6.45
C SER A 273 6.58 7.05 6.43
N LEU A 274 5.43 7.08 5.75
CA LEU A 274 4.53 5.96 5.64
C LEU A 274 5.16 4.78 4.88
N ALA A 275 5.87 5.05 3.78
CA ALA A 275 6.60 4.03 3.04
C ALA A 275 7.67 3.36 3.90
N ALA A 276 8.46 4.13 4.65
CA ALA A 276 9.49 3.60 5.54
C ALA A 276 8.90 2.72 6.65
N VAL A 277 7.86 3.24 7.33
CA VAL A 277 7.21 2.54 8.45
C VAL A 277 6.50 1.27 7.97
N CYS A 278 5.88 1.28 6.78
CA CYS A 278 5.19 0.12 6.23
C CYS A 278 6.12 -1.08 6.01
N VAL A 279 7.34 -0.85 5.53
CA VAL A 279 8.28 -1.93 5.18
C VAL A 279 9.24 -2.29 6.32
N LEU A 280 9.23 -1.53 7.42
CA LEU A 280 10.13 -1.68 8.55
C LEU A 280 10.10 -3.08 9.19
N ARG A 281 8.95 -3.76 9.10
CA ARG A 281 8.70 -5.10 9.66
C ARG A 281 8.57 -6.19 8.59
N SER A 282 8.89 -5.90 7.32
CA SER A 282 8.80 -6.87 6.23
C SER A 282 10.12 -7.61 6.01
N GLU A 283 10.13 -8.94 6.19
CA GLU A 283 11.27 -9.79 5.82
C GLU A 283 11.25 -10.10 4.32
N PHE A 284 11.62 -9.12 3.49
CA PHE A 284 11.37 -9.20 2.05
C PHE A 284 12.09 -10.33 1.31
N LEU A 285 13.16 -10.90 1.87
CA LEU A 285 13.88 -12.01 1.23
C LEU A 285 13.20 -13.36 1.45
N LEU A 286 12.35 -13.48 2.46
CA LEU A 286 11.69 -14.74 2.86
C LEU A 286 10.19 -14.70 2.58
N ASP A 287 9.54 -13.55 2.84
CA ASP A 287 8.08 -13.45 2.83
C ASP A 287 7.48 -12.90 1.54
N VAL A 288 8.30 -12.32 0.64
CA VAL A 288 7.77 -11.64 -0.55
C VAL A 288 7.54 -12.61 -1.69
N PRO A 289 6.29 -12.77 -2.14
CA PRO A 289 5.99 -13.54 -3.33
C PRO A 289 6.41 -12.73 -4.56
N TRP A 290 7.67 -12.84 -4.99
CA TRP A 290 8.23 -12.04 -6.09
C TRP A 290 7.43 -12.16 -7.40
N GLY A 291 6.95 -13.35 -7.74
CA GLY A 291 6.06 -13.57 -8.88
C GLY A 291 4.77 -12.74 -8.76
N LEU A 292 4.09 -12.82 -7.62
CA LEU A 292 2.90 -11.99 -7.34
C LEU A 292 3.24 -10.50 -7.34
N THR A 293 4.41 -10.12 -6.84
CA THR A 293 4.87 -8.72 -6.79
C THR A 293 5.00 -8.14 -8.18
N LEU A 294 5.65 -8.84 -9.11
CA LEU A 294 5.77 -8.42 -10.51
C LEU A 294 4.39 -8.23 -11.15
N VAL A 295 3.47 -9.16 -10.90
CA VAL A 295 2.10 -9.07 -11.43
C VAL A 295 1.34 -7.90 -10.81
N LEU A 296 1.45 -7.67 -9.50
CA LEU A 296 0.83 -6.52 -8.83
C LEU A 296 1.39 -5.18 -9.31
N ILE A 297 2.68 -5.10 -9.66
CA ILE A 297 3.26 -3.91 -10.32
C ILE A 297 2.56 -3.66 -11.65
N VAL A 298 2.38 -4.69 -12.48
CA VAL A 298 1.70 -4.59 -13.79
C VAL A 298 0.23 -4.19 -13.61
N ILE A 299 -0.50 -4.80 -12.66
CA ILE A 299 -1.90 -4.43 -12.41
C ILE A 299 -2.01 -3.00 -11.89
N ALA A 300 -1.17 -2.61 -10.93
CA ALA A 300 -1.15 -1.26 -10.37
C ALA A 300 -0.72 -0.20 -11.38
N GLY A 301 0.14 -0.55 -12.35
CA GLY A 301 0.50 0.32 -13.45
C GLY A 301 -0.55 0.28 -14.55
N ASP A 302 -0.53 -0.79 -15.34
CA ASP A 302 -1.22 -0.90 -16.62
C ASP A 302 -2.69 -1.25 -16.45
N GLY A 303 -3.03 -2.12 -15.48
CA GLY A 303 -4.42 -2.45 -15.17
C GLY A 303 -5.25 -1.22 -14.81
N ARG A 304 -4.70 -0.29 -14.02
CA ARG A 304 -5.36 0.99 -13.72
C ARG A 304 -5.57 1.86 -14.96
N TRP A 305 -4.54 1.96 -15.80
CA TRP A 305 -4.61 2.75 -17.03
C TRP A 305 -5.64 2.18 -18.00
N PHE A 306 -5.65 0.86 -18.19
CA PHE A 306 -6.65 0.16 -19.00
C PHE A 306 -8.06 0.36 -18.45
N GLY A 307 -8.24 0.28 -17.13
CA GLY A 307 -9.53 0.55 -16.48
C GLY A 307 -10.03 1.98 -16.77
N TRP A 308 -9.15 2.97 -16.67
CA TRP A 308 -9.47 4.35 -17.06
C TRP A 308 -9.78 4.50 -18.54
N TYR A 309 -9.00 3.86 -19.41
CA TYR A 309 -9.21 3.92 -20.86
C TYR A 309 -10.55 3.29 -21.27
N ALA A 310 -10.87 2.10 -20.75
CA ALA A 310 -12.14 1.43 -20.98
C ALA A 310 -13.30 2.28 -20.46
N GLY A 311 -13.19 2.80 -19.24
CA GLY A 311 -14.20 3.69 -18.66
C GLY A 311 -14.44 4.95 -19.48
N LEU A 312 -13.39 5.58 -20.02
CA LEU A 312 -13.51 6.77 -20.85
C LEU A 312 -14.02 6.49 -22.26
N ARG A 313 -13.73 5.31 -22.82
CA ARG A 313 -14.21 4.88 -24.15
C ARG A 313 -15.67 4.46 -24.14
N LEU A 314 -16.11 3.83 -23.04
CA LEU A 314 -17.47 3.32 -22.89
C LEU A 314 -18.45 4.38 -22.33
N SER A 315 -17.92 5.49 -21.84
CA SER A 315 -18.69 6.65 -21.40
C SER A 315 -18.60 7.78 -22.44
N ASN A 316 -19.59 8.68 -22.47
CA ASN A 316 -19.52 9.92 -23.26
C ASN A 316 -18.62 10.96 -22.58
N ALA A 317 -17.36 10.61 -22.32
CA ALA A 317 -16.41 11.49 -21.66
C ALA A 317 -16.08 12.70 -22.57
N PRO A 318 -16.01 13.93 -22.03
CA PRO A 318 -15.63 15.12 -22.79
C PRO A 318 -14.11 15.18 -23.01
N ALA A 319 -13.50 14.05 -23.38
CA ALA A 319 -12.09 13.90 -23.64
C ALA A 319 -11.89 13.72 -25.15
N ALA A 320 -11.24 14.70 -25.80
CA ALA A 320 -10.89 14.59 -27.22
C ALA A 320 -10.07 13.32 -27.53
N SER A 321 -9.25 12.87 -26.57
CA SER A 321 -8.56 11.58 -26.63
C SER A 321 -8.68 10.84 -25.29
N PRO A 322 -9.49 9.77 -25.21
CA PRO A 322 -9.59 8.90 -24.04
C PRO A 322 -8.25 8.31 -23.61
N LEU A 323 -7.38 8.03 -24.58
CA LEU A 323 -6.02 7.51 -24.36
C LEU A 323 -5.15 8.54 -23.62
N ARG A 324 -5.15 9.79 -24.07
CA ARG A 324 -4.41 10.87 -23.42
C ARG A 324 -4.92 11.14 -22.00
N ALA A 325 -6.25 11.17 -21.84
CA ALA A 325 -6.87 11.39 -20.55
C ALA A 325 -6.57 10.26 -19.55
N SER A 326 -6.62 8.98 -19.97
CA SER A 326 -6.29 7.85 -19.08
C SER A 326 -4.81 7.84 -18.67
N LEU A 327 -3.89 8.18 -19.58
CA LEU A 327 -2.46 8.28 -19.27
C LEU A 327 -2.12 9.44 -18.32
N SER A 328 -2.97 10.47 -18.26
CA SER A 328 -2.75 11.64 -17.41
C SER A 328 -2.99 11.38 -15.91
N ILE A 329 -3.65 10.28 -15.53
CA ILE A 329 -4.04 10.02 -14.14
C ILE A 329 -2.91 9.28 -13.42
N THR A 330 -1.97 10.06 -12.86
CA THR A 330 -0.72 9.50 -12.30
C THR A 330 -0.62 9.57 -10.77
N ASP A 331 -1.40 10.42 -10.09
CA ASP A 331 -1.32 10.63 -8.63
C ASP A 331 -2.03 9.54 -7.78
N VAL A 332 -1.85 8.26 -8.12
CA VAL A 332 -2.49 7.12 -7.43
C VAL A 332 -1.59 6.37 -6.45
N ALA A 333 -0.27 6.62 -6.51
CA ALA A 333 0.71 5.93 -5.67
C ALA A 333 0.52 6.21 -4.16
N GLY A 334 0.21 7.46 -3.79
CA GLY A 334 -0.06 7.83 -2.40
C GLY A 334 -1.27 7.11 -1.79
N PRO A 335 -2.44 7.14 -2.44
CA PRO A 335 -3.61 6.34 -2.05
C PRO A 335 -3.31 4.84 -1.90
N GLN A 336 -2.64 4.23 -2.86
CA GLN A 336 -2.26 2.81 -2.80
C GLN A 336 -1.40 2.51 -1.56
N LEU A 337 -0.37 3.32 -1.33
CA LEU A 337 0.51 3.19 -0.18
C LEU A 337 -0.27 3.31 1.14
N ALA A 338 -1.23 4.23 1.23
CA ALA A 338 -2.02 4.44 2.44
C ALA A 338 -2.92 3.24 2.79
N VAL A 339 -3.57 2.66 1.79
CA VAL A 339 -4.38 1.46 1.95
C VAL A 339 -3.48 0.26 2.31
N ALA A 340 -2.38 0.06 1.59
CA ALA A 340 -1.44 -1.03 1.84
C ALA A 340 -0.80 -0.96 3.24
N ALA A 341 -0.34 0.22 3.66
CA ALA A 341 0.28 0.41 4.96
C ALA A 341 -0.73 0.21 6.10
N THR A 342 -1.96 0.69 5.94
CA THR A 342 -3.02 0.50 6.94
C THR A 342 -3.42 -0.97 7.03
N ALA A 343 -3.54 -1.65 5.89
CA ALA A 343 -3.87 -3.08 5.85
C ALA A 343 -2.76 -3.93 6.48
N THR A 344 -1.50 -3.61 6.20
CA THR A 344 -0.34 -4.30 6.81
C THR A 344 -0.28 -4.03 8.30
N ALA A 345 -0.51 -2.77 8.72
CA ALA A 345 -0.51 -2.35 10.12
C ALA A 345 -1.57 -3.04 10.98
N LEU A 346 -2.71 -3.36 10.39
CA LEU A 346 -3.81 -4.08 11.03
C LEU A 346 -3.69 -5.60 10.91
N GLY A 347 -2.65 -6.11 10.23
CA GLY A 347 -2.42 -7.54 10.05
C GLY A 347 -3.42 -8.23 9.14
N VAL A 348 -4.19 -7.48 8.33
CA VAL A 348 -5.18 -8.05 7.40
C VAL A 348 -4.58 -8.45 6.04
N ILE A 349 -3.39 -7.93 5.72
CA ILE A 349 -2.53 -8.45 4.65
C ILE A 349 -1.17 -8.81 5.25
N GLY A 350 -0.54 -9.85 4.72
CA GLY A 350 0.79 -10.26 5.19
C GLY A 350 1.88 -9.22 4.88
N PRO A 351 2.97 -9.14 5.67
CA PRO A 351 4.08 -8.20 5.43
C PRO A 351 4.70 -8.29 4.03
N GLY A 352 4.70 -9.49 3.42
CA GLY A 352 5.17 -9.71 2.05
C GLY A 352 4.27 -9.07 0.98
N VAL A 353 2.95 -9.19 1.12
CA VAL A 353 1.98 -8.54 0.21
C VAL A 353 1.98 -7.02 0.44
N GLY A 354 2.08 -6.58 1.69
CA GLY A 354 2.27 -5.18 2.05
C GLY A 354 3.47 -4.57 1.32
N PHE A 355 4.63 -5.23 1.42
CA PHE A 355 5.85 -4.81 0.72
C PHE A 355 5.68 -4.79 -0.81
N ALA A 356 5.04 -5.82 -1.39
CA ALA A 356 4.75 -5.88 -2.82
C ALA A 356 3.90 -4.68 -3.29
N LEU A 357 2.89 -4.29 -2.51
CA LEU A 357 2.06 -3.12 -2.80
C LEU A 357 2.81 -1.80 -2.66
N VAL A 358 3.78 -1.69 -1.73
CA VAL A 358 4.66 -0.51 -1.62
C VAL A 358 5.58 -0.41 -2.83
N ILE A 359 6.16 -1.52 -3.30
CA ILE A 359 6.97 -1.54 -4.53
C ILE A 359 6.12 -1.14 -5.73
N ALA A 360 4.91 -1.69 -5.85
CA ALA A 360 3.99 -1.32 -6.93
C ALA A 360 3.63 0.17 -6.89
N ALA A 361 3.42 0.76 -5.70
CA ALA A 361 3.20 2.20 -5.55
C ALA A 361 4.45 3.00 -5.95
N ALA A 362 5.65 2.55 -5.55
CA ALA A 362 6.91 3.18 -5.94
C ALA A 362 7.13 3.13 -7.46
N ALA A 363 6.81 2.01 -8.11
CA ALA A 363 6.91 1.84 -9.56
C ALA A 363 5.95 2.78 -10.31
N VAL A 364 4.70 2.92 -9.84
CA VAL A 364 3.75 3.90 -10.38
C VAL A 364 4.30 5.32 -10.26
N ASP A 365 4.87 5.67 -9.10
CA ASP A 365 5.40 7.01 -8.87
C ASP A 365 6.66 7.31 -9.72
N LEU A 366 7.52 6.31 -9.87
CA LEU A 366 8.73 6.38 -10.70
C LEU A 366 8.40 6.53 -12.18
N THR A 367 7.38 5.83 -12.67
CA THR A 367 6.98 5.82 -14.10
C THR A 367 6.03 6.96 -14.48
N SER A 368 5.53 7.72 -13.50
CA SER A 368 4.62 8.84 -13.72
C SER A 368 5.12 9.91 -14.72
N PRO A 369 6.40 10.34 -14.71
CA PRO A 369 6.92 11.27 -15.72
C PRO A 369 6.89 10.72 -17.15
N LEU A 370 7.21 9.43 -17.32
CA LEU A 370 7.18 8.75 -18.61
C LEU A 370 5.75 8.69 -19.15
N ARG A 371 4.78 8.33 -18.31
CA ARG A 371 3.35 8.33 -18.68
C ARG A 371 2.87 9.70 -19.13
N ARG A 372 3.27 10.76 -18.41
CA ARG A 372 2.97 12.15 -18.80
C ARG A 372 3.63 12.54 -20.11
N HIS A 373 4.82 12.02 -20.40
CA HIS A 373 5.49 12.27 -21.68
C HIS A 373 4.72 11.62 -22.83
N ILE A 374 4.33 10.35 -22.69
CA ILE A 374 3.51 9.63 -23.67
C ILE A 374 2.14 10.31 -23.84
N ALA A 375 1.50 10.76 -22.76
CA ALA A 375 0.24 11.49 -22.84
C ALA A 375 0.34 12.79 -23.65
N ARG A 376 1.51 13.43 -23.70
CA ARG A 376 1.72 14.64 -24.52
C ARG A 376 1.90 14.32 -25.99
N SER A 377 2.54 13.20 -26.32
CA SER A 377 2.77 12.77 -27.71
C SER A 377 1.52 12.20 -28.36
N VAL A 378 0.53 11.77 -27.58
CA VAL A 378 -0.82 11.48 -28.09
C VAL A 378 -1.46 12.82 -28.46
N GLU A 379 -1.47 13.11 -29.76
CA GLU A 379 -1.91 14.37 -30.38
C GLU A 379 -3.25 14.90 -29.88
N ARG A 380 -3.42 16.22 -29.97
CA ARG A 380 -4.73 16.84 -29.89
C ARG A 380 -5.41 16.60 -31.24
N PRO A 381 -6.60 16.00 -31.29
CA PRO A 381 -7.39 16.02 -32.52
C PRO A 381 -7.59 17.49 -32.92
N GLY A 382 -7.05 17.90 -34.07
CA GLY A 382 -7.11 19.27 -34.58
C GLY A 382 -5.80 19.86 -35.15
N ASP A 383 -4.65 19.19 -35.05
CA ASP A 383 -3.41 19.62 -35.75
C ASP A 383 -3.36 19.18 -37.24
N GLU A 384 -4.38 18.48 -37.74
CA GLU A 384 -4.53 18.14 -39.16
C GLU A 384 -4.97 19.34 -40.03
N ASP A 385 -5.46 20.44 -39.43
CA ASP A 385 -6.02 21.60 -40.17
C ASP A 385 -5.02 22.76 -40.39
N ILE A 386 -3.72 22.59 -40.08
CA ILE A 386 -2.69 23.65 -40.27
C ILE A 386 -1.63 23.25 -41.32
N SER A 387 -1.89 22.23 -42.14
CA SER A 387 -1.08 21.93 -43.32
C SER A 387 -1.94 21.88 -44.57
N VAL A 388 -2.34 23.06 -45.06
CA VAL A 388 -2.67 23.30 -46.48
C VAL A 388 -1.90 24.53 -46.95
#